data_AF-A0A660XBT3-F1
#
_entry.id   AF-A0A660XBT3-F1
#
_cell.length_a   1.000
_cell.length_b   1.000
_cell.length_c   1.000
_cell.angle_alpha   90.00
_cell.angle_beta   90.00
_cell.angle_gamma   90.00
#
_symmetry.space_group_name_H-M   'P 1'
#
loop_
_entity.id
_entity.type
_entity.pdbx_description
1 polymer ?
#
loop_
_entity_poly.entity_id
_entity_poly.type
_entity_poly.pdbx_seq_one_letter_code
_entity_poly.pdbx_strand_id
1 'polypeptide(L)'
;MMNNLNISNAMTIKLPSELPPTKEFVKGIRRAPDRGLNLTKNEIITALKNALRYIPEKLHETLAPEFLEELKTRGRIYGYRYRPEGQIKGKPVNEYKGILEARALQVNIDNNLDFDVALYPYELVTYGETGQVCQNWMQYQLIKKYLEVMKKDQTLVVSSGHPIGLFPSNEMAPRVISTNAQIVGEWNNPENFKKMAAMGVSNYGQMTAGGWMYIGPQGIVHGTYITLLNAGRKYLGIPEDKDLKGIF
;
A
#
# COMPACT_ATOMS: atom_id res chain seq x y z
N MET A 1 -25.66 14.57 -18.64
CA MET A 1 -24.70 14.62 -17.51
C MET A 1 -24.47 13.21 -17.01
N MET A 2 -23.21 12.82 -16.80
CA MET A 2 -22.87 11.53 -16.19
C MET A 2 -23.22 11.60 -14.70
N ASN A 3 -24.13 10.77 -14.21
CA ASN A 3 -24.52 10.72 -12.79
C ASN A 3 -23.86 9.50 -12.11
N ASN A 4 -23.88 9.45 -10.78
CA ASN A 4 -23.20 8.38 -10.03
C ASN A 4 -23.80 6.99 -10.29
N LEU A 5 -25.08 6.90 -10.63
CA LEU A 5 -25.72 5.64 -11.04
C LEU A 5 -25.09 5.10 -12.34
N ASN A 6 -24.89 5.96 -13.33
CA ASN A 6 -24.26 5.59 -14.60
C ASN A 6 -22.81 5.14 -14.39
N ILE A 7 -22.06 5.83 -13.52
CA ILE A 7 -20.69 5.44 -13.16
C ILE A 7 -20.69 4.07 -12.47
N SER A 8 -21.54 3.88 -11.47
CA SER A 8 -21.66 2.61 -10.71
C SER A 8 -22.06 1.43 -11.60
N ASN A 9 -22.89 1.66 -12.61
CA ASN A 9 -23.29 0.66 -13.60
C ASN A 9 -22.16 0.33 -14.59
N ALA A 10 -21.31 1.30 -14.92
CA ALA A 10 -20.14 1.08 -15.78
C ALA A 10 -18.98 0.39 -15.05
N MET A 11 -18.90 0.53 -13.71
CA MET A 11 -17.87 -0.14 -12.90
C MET A 11 -18.15 -1.64 -12.79
N THR A 12 -17.34 -2.44 -13.49
CA THR A 12 -17.37 -3.91 -13.45
C THR A 12 -16.70 -4.48 -12.20
N ILE A 13 -15.74 -3.74 -11.61
CA ILE A 13 -15.01 -4.13 -10.41
C ILE A 13 -15.29 -3.08 -9.34
N LYS A 14 -15.96 -3.51 -8.26
CA LYS A 14 -16.37 -2.67 -7.13
C LYS A 14 -16.34 -3.44 -5.82
N LEU A 15 -16.32 -2.71 -4.72
CA LEU A 15 -16.49 -3.30 -3.39
C LEU A 15 -17.94 -3.76 -3.20
N PRO A 16 -18.18 -4.79 -2.36
CA PRO A 16 -19.54 -5.24 -2.06
C PRO A 16 -20.41 -4.11 -1.53
N SER A 17 -21.70 -4.23 -1.80
CA SER A 17 -22.71 -3.28 -1.34
C SER A 17 -23.19 -3.55 0.08
N GLU A 18 -22.74 -4.65 0.68
CA GLU A 18 -23.01 -5.02 2.06
C GLU A 18 -22.00 -4.36 2.99
N LEU A 19 -22.48 -3.87 4.13
CA LEU A 19 -21.62 -3.29 5.15
C LEU A 19 -20.76 -4.41 5.76
N PRO A 20 -19.42 -4.39 5.64
CA PRO A 20 -18.60 -5.42 6.25
C PRO A 20 -18.69 -5.32 7.78
N PRO A 21 -18.53 -6.41 8.54
CA PRO A 21 -18.55 -6.36 10.00
C PRO A 21 -17.39 -5.53 10.54
N THR A 22 -17.53 -5.02 11.78
CA THR A 22 -16.42 -4.40 12.50
C THR A 22 -15.28 -5.40 12.65
N LYS A 23 -14.04 -4.92 12.63
CA LYS A 23 -12.84 -5.75 12.77
C LYS A 23 -12.17 -5.48 14.11
N GLU A 24 -11.84 -6.55 14.81
CA GLU A 24 -11.04 -6.48 16.04
C GLU A 24 -9.55 -6.56 15.72
N PHE A 25 -8.77 -5.82 16.50
CA PHE A 25 -7.31 -5.85 16.41
C PHE A 25 -6.75 -6.83 17.43
N VAL A 26 -5.86 -7.70 16.98
CA VAL A 26 -5.12 -8.59 17.88
C VAL A 26 -4.23 -7.74 18.78
N LYS A 27 -4.33 -7.96 20.10
CA LYS A 27 -3.52 -7.25 21.10
C LYS A 27 -2.03 -7.59 20.92
N GLY A 28 -1.16 -6.64 21.24
CA GLY A 28 0.30 -6.82 21.18
C GLY A 28 0.93 -6.65 19.80
N ILE A 29 0.14 -6.55 18.73
CA ILE A 29 0.65 -6.21 17.40
C ILE A 29 0.90 -4.71 17.31
N ARG A 30 2.08 -4.34 16.81
CA ARG A 30 2.51 -2.95 16.67
C ARG A 30 1.57 -2.17 15.74
N ARG A 31 1.24 -0.95 16.13
CA ARG A 31 0.35 -0.02 15.41
C ARG A 31 1.08 1.25 15.05
N ALA A 32 0.77 1.83 13.89
CA ALA A 32 1.33 3.11 13.51
C ALA A 32 0.88 4.19 14.50
N PRO A 33 1.76 5.14 14.86
CA PRO A 33 1.36 6.28 15.66
C PRO A 33 0.36 7.16 14.89
N ASP A 34 -0.39 7.99 15.63
CA ASP A 34 -1.18 9.04 15.01
C ASP A 34 -0.29 9.94 14.13
N ARG A 35 -0.76 10.21 12.91
CA ARG A 35 -0.08 11.10 11.97
C ARG A 35 -0.44 12.56 12.20
N GLY A 36 -1.44 12.85 13.04
CA GLY A 36 -1.95 14.18 13.32
C GLY A 36 -2.80 14.73 12.19
N LEU A 37 -3.81 15.52 12.54
CA LEU A 37 -4.75 16.12 11.60
C LEU A 37 -4.38 17.59 11.33
N ASN A 38 -3.83 17.87 10.15
CA ASN A 38 -3.49 19.24 9.69
C ASN A 38 -4.28 19.62 8.43
N LEU A 39 -5.57 19.31 8.42
CA LEU A 39 -6.49 19.61 7.32
C LEU A 39 -7.51 20.66 7.78
N THR A 40 -7.81 21.61 6.90
CA THR A 40 -8.95 22.52 7.04
C THR A 40 -10.28 21.77 6.94
N LYS A 41 -11.38 22.40 7.34
CA LYS A 41 -12.72 21.82 7.23
C LYS A 41 -13.06 21.36 5.80
N ASN A 42 -12.67 22.14 4.79
CA ASN A 42 -12.91 21.81 3.38
C ASN A 42 -12.05 20.63 2.91
N GLU A 43 -10.80 20.56 3.35
CA GLU A 43 -9.91 19.44 3.07
C GLU A 43 -10.37 18.15 3.77
N ILE A 44 -10.91 18.24 4.99
CA ILE A 44 -11.53 17.10 5.69
C ILE A 44 -12.72 16.57 4.89
N ILE A 45 -13.62 17.45 4.44
CA ILE A 45 -14.76 17.06 3.59
C ILE A 45 -14.26 16.37 2.31
N THR A 46 -13.20 16.91 1.71
CA THR A 46 -12.59 16.33 0.50
C THR A 46 -11.95 14.97 0.79
N ALA A 47 -11.26 14.80 1.91
CA ALA A 47 -10.68 13.54 2.34
C ALA A 47 -11.75 12.45 2.51
N LEU A 48 -12.88 12.80 3.14
CA LEU A 48 -14.03 11.89 3.29
C LEU A 48 -14.61 11.50 1.95
N LYS A 49 -14.85 12.47 1.05
CA LYS A 49 -15.32 12.19 -0.32
C LYS A 49 -14.34 11.29 -1.09
N ASN A 50 -13.03 11.53 -0.93
CA ASN A 50 -11.99 10.74 -1.56
C ASN A 50 -11.94 9.30 -1.03
N ALA A 51 -12.25 9.06 0.24
CA ALA A 51 -12.37 7.70 0.78
C ALA A 51 -13.69 7.04 0.35
N LEU A 52 -14.79 7.78 0.38
CA LEU A 52 -16.13 7.28 0.02
C LEU A 52 -16.27 6.96 -1.47
N ARG A 53 -15.39 7.47 -2.34
CA ARG A 53 -15.39 7.15 -3.79
C ARG A 53 -15.25 5.65 -4.08
N TYR A 54 -14.69 4.88 -3.15
CA TYR A 54 -14.55 3.42 -3.29
C TYR A 54 -15.80 2.66 -2.84
N ILE A 55 -16.73 3.33 -2.16
CA ILE A 55 -17.81 2.74 -1.40
C ILE A 55 -19.14 2.98 -2.11
N PRO A 56 -20.05 1.99 -2.19
CA PRO A 56 -21.42 2.19 -2.65
C PRO A 56 -22.16 3.26 -1.81
N GLU A 57 -22.86 4.19 -2.48
CA GLU A 57 -23.48 5.37 -1.85
C GLU A 57 -24.39 5.05 -0.67
N LYS A 58 -25.14 3.93 -0.75
CA LYS A 58 -26.04 3.51 0.31
C LYS A 58 -25.35 3.22 1.66
N LEU A 59 -24.02 3.07 1.67
CA LEU A 59 -23.22 2.86 2.88
C LEU A 59 -22.56 4.14 3.38
N HIS A 60 -22.66 5.26 2.64
CA HIS A 60 -21.93 6.50 2.96
C HIS A 60 -22.37 7.10 4.29
N GLU A 61 -23.67 7.09 4.59
CA GLU A 61 -24.20 7.63 5.84
C GLU A 61 -23.61 6.92 7.07
N THR A 62 -23.43 5.60 6.98
CA THR A 62 -22.82 4.80 8.06
C THR A 62 -21.31 4.95 8.12
N LEU A 63 -20.62 4.99 6.97
CA LEU A 63 -19.15 4.93 6.92
C LEU A 63 -18.49 6.30 7.03
N ALA A 64 -19.15 7.39 6.66
CA ALA A 64 -18.57 8.72 6.74
C ALA A 64 -18.17 9.12 8.19
N PRO A 65 -19.00 8.86 9.23
CA PRO A 65 -18.59 9.08 10.61
C PRO A 65 -17.39 8.23 11.05
N GLU A 66 -17.31 6.97 10.61
CA GLU A 66 -16.19 6.07 10.92
C GLU A 66 -14.89 6.56 10.29
N PHE A 67 -14.94 6.93 9.01
CA PHE A 67 -13.77 7.50 8.32
C PHE A 67 -13.35 8.84 8.93
N LEU A 68 -14.30 9.65 9.39
CA LEU A 68 -13.98 10.88 10.10
C LEU A 68 -13.28 10.60 11.43
N GLU A 69 -13.72 9.58 12.16
CA GLU A 69 -13.10 9.18 13.41
C GLU A 69 -11.68 8.63 13.19
N GLU A 70 -11.47 7.79 12.18
CA GLU A 70 -10.13 7.35 11.78
C GLU A 70 -9.24 8.55 11.43
N LEU A 71 -9.74 9.48 10.62
CA LEU A 71 -8.98 10.67 10.22
C LEU A 71 -8.59 11.54 11.43
N LYS A 72 -9.48 11.70 12.41
CA LYS A 72 -9.23 12.49 13.64
C LYS A 72 -8.25 11.81 14.59
N THR A 73 -8.36 10.49 14.76
CA THR A 73 -7.59 9.75 15.77
C THR A 73 -6.29 9.19 15.25
N ARG A 74 -6.15 9.05 13.93
CA ARG A 74 -4.97 8.48 13.27
C ARG A 74 -4.30 9.40 12.25
N GLY A 75 -4.93 10.52 11.90
CA GLY A 75 -4.46 11.43 10.85
C GLY A 75 -4.60 10.87 9.43
N ARG A 76 -5.27 9.72 9.28
CA ARG A 76 -5.44 8.96 8.03
C ARG A 76 -6.76 8.19 8.05
N ILE A 77 -7.33 7.95 6.87
CA ILE A 77 -8.45 7.03 6.69
C ILE A 77 -7.88 5.72 6.14
N TYR A 78 -7.79 4.69 6.97
CA TYR A 78 -7.33 3.35 6.59
C TYR A 78 -8.49 2.45 6.13
N GLY A 79 -9.70 2.77 6.54
CA GLY A 79 -10.91 1.98 6.30
C GLY A 79 -10.80 0.59 6.90
N TYR A 80 -10.53 0.51 8.21
CA TYR A 80 -10.22 -0.75 8.89
C TYR A 80 -11.28 -1.83 8.70
N ARG A 81 -12.54 -1.44 8.54
CA ARG A 81 -13.66 -2.34 8.23
C ARG A 81 -13.46 -3.18 6.96
N TYR A 82 -12.72 -2.66 5.97
CA TYR A 82 -12.45 -3.35 4.70
C TYR A 82 -11.21 -4.25 4.74
N ARG A 83 -10.50 -4.31 5.87
CA ARG A 83 -9.36 -5.21 6.04
C ARG A 83 -9.81 -6.68 5.97
N PRO A 84 -9.07 -7.57 5.28
CA PRO A 84 -9.27 -9.02 5.40
C PRO A 84 -9.23 -9.50 6.85
N GLU A 85 -9.90 -10.60 7.17
CA GLU A 85 -9.86 -11.16 8.52
C GLU A 85 -8.58 -11.95 8.79
N GLY A 86 -8.21 -12.07 10.07
CA GLY A 86 -7.02 -12.82 10.48
C GLY A 86 -5.71 -12.11 10.14
N GLN A 87 -4.59 -12.80 10.29
CA GLN A 87 -3.27 -12.30 9.89
C GLN A 87 -3.06 -12.54 8.40
N ILE A 88 -2.58 -11.52 7.69
CA ILE A 88 -2.18 -11.67 6.29
C ILE A 88 -0.83 -12.36 6.27
N LYS A 89 -0.64 -13.31 5.35
CA LYS A 89 0.63 -13.96 5.05
C LYS A 89 0.73 -14.22 3.55
N GLY A 90 1.95 -14.20 3.03
CA GLY A 90 2.22 -14.67 1.66
C GLY A 90 1.94 -16.18 1.57
N LYS A 91 0.99 -16.58 0.73
CA LYS A 91 0.60 -18.00 0.55
C LYS A 91 1.29 -18.62 -0.67
N PRO A 92 1.28 -19.96 -0.81
CA PRO A 92 1.57 -20.62 -2.08
C PRO A 92 0.81 -19.98 -3.26
N VAL A 93 1.50 -19.77 -4.38
CA VAL A 93 0.95 -19.03 -5.55
C VAL A 93 -0.31 -19.66 -6.14
N ASN A 94 -0.49 -20.97 -5.97
CA ASN A 94 -1.66 -21.72 -6.43
C ASN A 94 -2.92 -21.49 -5.60
N GLU A 95 -2.83 -20.89 -4.41
CA GLU A 95 -3.99 -20.51 -3.59
C GLU A 95 -4.64 -19.19 -4.03
N TYR A 96 -3.97 -18.41 -4.87
CA TYR A 96 -4.49 -17.16 -5.42
C TYR A 96 -5.25 -17.39 -6.72
N LYS A 97 -6.17 -16.48 -7.05
CA LYS A 97 -6.94 -16.49 -8.31
C LYS A 97 -6.30 -15.55 -9.35
N GLY A 98 -6.57 -15.81 -10.63
CA GLY A 98 -6.06 -15.04 -11.77
C GLY A 98 -4.93 -15.74 -12.51
N ILE A 99 -4.35 -15.04 -13.49
CA ILE A 99 -3.17 -15.51 -14.23
C ILE A 99 -1.94 -15.64 -13.30
N LEU A 100 -0.92 -16.41 -13.70
CA LEU A 100 0.23 -16.72 -12.83
C LEU A 100 0.94 -15.47 -12.30
N GLU A 101 1.18 -14.50 -13.16
CA GLU A 101 1.87 -13.26 -12.83
C GLU A 101 1.06 -12.43 -11.83
N ALA A 102 -0.26 -12.39 -12.00
CA ALA A 102 -1.16 -11.69 -11.07
C ALA A 102 -1.22 -12.41 -9.72
N ARG A 103 -1.19 -13.74 -9.70
CA ARG A 103 -1.08 -14.53 -8.48
C ARG A 103 0.25 -14.29 -7.76
N ALA A 104 1.37 -14.24 -8.49
CA ALA A 104 2.67 -13.93 -7.91
C ALA A 104 2.71 -12.52 -7.28
N LEU A 105 2.13 -11.51 -7.94
CA LEU A 105 1.99 -10.18 -7.37
C LEU A 105 1.15 -10.18 -6.09
N GLN A 106 0.09 -10.98 -6.04
CA GLN A 106 -0.73 -11.14 -4.85
C GLN A 106 0.04 -11.78 -3.68
N VAL A 107 0.93 -12.74 -3.93
CA VAL A 107 1.85 -13.30 -2.92
C VAL A 107 2.72 -12.18 -2.34
N ASN A 108 3.33 -11.38 -3.21
CA ASN A 108 4.25 -10.33 -2.76
C ASN A 108 3.55 -9.21 -1.98
N ILE A 109 2.35 -8.81 -2.42
CA ILE A 109 1.53 -7.84 -1.69
C ILE A 109 1.22 -8.36 -0.27
N ASP A 110 0.82 -9.62 -0.14
CA ASP A 110 0.49 -10.20 1.15
C ASP A 110 1.74 -10.39 2.02
N ASN A 111 2.89 -10.73 1.43
CA ASN A 111 4.17 -10.79 2.14
C ASN A 111 4.58 -9.41 2.70
N ASN A 112 4.37 -8.33 1.94
CA ASN A 112 4.62 -6.97 2.41
C ASN A 112 3.71 -6.54 3.58
N LEU A 113 2.58 -7.22 3.77
CA LEU A 113 1.61 -7.01 4.86
C LEU A 113 1.61 -8.15 5.88
N ASP A 114 2.55 -9.08 5.77
CA ASP A 114 2.69 -10.19 6.70
C ASP A 114 3.01 -9.64 8.09
N PHE A 115 2.39 -10.20 9.12
CA PHE A 115 2.55 -9.74 10.50
C PHE A 115 3.96 -9.98 11.05
N ASP A 116 4.71 -10.89 10.43
CA ASP A 116 6.12 -11.15 10.76
C ASP A 116 7.09 -10.25 9.96
N VAL A 117 6.58 -9.50 8.96
CA VAL A 117 7.39 -8.71 8.02
C VAL A 117 7.12 -7.21 8.15
N ALA A 118 5.84 -6.82 8.19
CA ALA A 118 5.39 -5.44 8.16
C ALA A 118 5.54 -4.77 9.53
N LEU A 119 6.01 -3.53 9.52
CA LEU A 119 6.18 -2.71 10.72
C LEU A 119 4.84 -2.38 11.41
N TYR A 120 3.83 -2.00 10.63
CA TYR A 120 2.48 -1.70 11.10
C TYR A 120 1.46 -2.37 10.15
N PRO A 121 1.22 -3.69 10.28
CA PRO A 121 0.44 -4.45 9.30
C PRO A 121 -1.01 -3.99 9.19
N TYR A 122 -1.59 -3.44 10.26
CA TYR A 122 -2.95 -2.89 10.26
C TYR A 122 -3.08 -1.56 9.52
N GLU A 123 -1.99 -0.80 9.40
CA GLU A 123 -1.92 0.49 8.71
C GLU A 123 -1.24 0.39 7.33
N LEU A 124 -1.08 -0.84 6.83
CA LEU A 124 -0.45 -1.16 5.56
C LEU A 124 1.01 -0.69 5.42
N VAL A 125 1.69 -0.42 6.55
CA VAL A 125 3.08 0.06 6.56
C VAL A 125 4.03 -1.13 6.67
N THR A 126 4.85 -1.33 5.65
CA THR A 126 5.84 -2.40 5.61
C THR A 126 7.11 -2.02 6.37
N TYR A 127 7.70 -0.85 6.10
CA TYR A 127 8.94 -0.40 6.78
C TYR A 127 9.13 1.12 6.69
N GLY A 128 10.20 1.64 7.31
CA GLY A 128 10.56 3.06 7.21
C GLY A 128 9.57 4.00 7.87
N GLU A 129 8.84 3.53 8.89
CA GLU A 129 7.78 4.23 9.64
C GLU A 129 6.54 4.63 8.82
N THR A 130 6.65 4.91 7.52
CA THR A 130 5.55 5.37 6.65
C THR A 130 5.50 4.70 5.28
N GLY A 131 6.44 3.81 4.96
CA GLY A 131 6.48 3.08 3.70
C GLY A 131 5.32 2.09 3.58
N GLN A 132 4.33 2.42 2.74
CA GLN A 132 3.05 1.72 2.66
C GLN A 132 2.83 0.99 1.33
N VAL A 133 2.15 -0.16 1.41
CA VAL A 133 1.71 -0.96 0.24
C VAL A 133 0.69 -0.21 -0.61
N CYS A 134 -0.31 0.38 0.06
CA CYS A 134 -1.29 1.31 -0.48
C CYS A 134 -1.88 2.12 0.69
N GLN A 135 -2.71 3.14 0.41
CA GLN A 135 -3.14 4.11 1.42
C GLN A 135 -4.18 3.56 2.39
N ASN A 136 -5.04 2.65 1.92
CA ASN A 136 -6.14 2.12 2.72
C ASN A 136 -6.58 0.71 2.27
N TRP A 137 -7.39 0.05 3.10
CA TRP A 137 -7.86 -1.30 2.86
C TRP A 137 -8.85 -1.41 1.70
N MET A 138 -9.57 -0.34 1.35
CA MET A 138 -10.41 -0.32 0.14
C MET A 138 -9.55 -0.48 -1.12
N GLN A 139 -8.42 0.22 -1.18
CA GLN A 139 -7.46 0.09 -2.28
C GLN A 139 -6.86 -1.31 -2.34
N TYR A 140 -6.44 -1.88 -1.20
CA TYR A 140 -5.96 -3.26 -1.14
C TYR A 140 -6.99 -4.24 -1.74
N GLN A 141 -8.24 -4.19 -1.28
CA GLN A 141 -9.30 -5.09 -1.76
C GLN A 141 -9.55 -4.94 -3.27
N LEU A 142 -9.54 -3.71 -3.78
CA LEU A 142 -9.71 -3.46 -5.21
C LEU A 142 -8.51 -3.93 -6.02
N ILE A 143 -7.27 -3.70 -5.56
CA ILE A 143 -6.06 -4.22 -6.21
C ILE A 143 -6.14 -5.74 -6.32
N LYS A 144 -6.48 -6.45 -5.24
CA LYS A 144 -6.65 -7.91 -5.26
C LYS A 144 -7.72 -8.30 -6.29
N LYS A 145 -8.91 -7.69 -6.26
CA LYS A 145 -9.98 -7.96 -7.25
C LYS A 145 -9.54 -7.74 -8.70
N TYR A 146 -8.80 -6.66 -8.98
CA TYR A 146 -8.27 -6.42 -10.32
C TYR A 146 -7.28 -7.52 -10.74
N LEU A 147 -6.37 -7.92 -9.86
CA LEU A 147 -5.41 -9.00 -10.13
C LEU A 147 -6.09 -10.36 -10.32
N GLU A 148 -7.17 -10.65 -9.59
CA GLU A 148 -7.92 -11.91 -9.73
C GLU A 148 -8.57 -12.06 -11.10
N VAL A 149 -9.00 -10.97 -11.74
CA VAL A 149 -9.77 -10.99 -13.00
C VAL A 149 -8.98 -10.49 -14.21
N MET A 150 -7.76 -9.99 -14.03
CA MET A 150 -6.96 -9.46 -15.14
C MET A 150 -6.64 -10.54 -16.17
N LYS A 151 -6.61 -10.15 -17.43
CA LYS A 151 -6.18 -10.99 -18.55
C LYS A 151 -4.70 -10.78 -18.87
N LYS A 152 -4.13 -11.70 -19.64
CA LYS A 152 -2.71 -11.66 -20.05
C LYS A 152 -2.36 -10.46 -20.93
N ASP A 153 -3.34 -9.92 -21.63
CA ASP A 153 -3.22 -8.75 -22.50
C ASP A 153 -3.59 -7.44 -21.79
N GLN A 154 -3.60 -7.42 -20.45
CA GLN A 154 -3.93 -6.22 -19.66
C GLN A 154 -2.81 -5.81 -18.70
N THR A 155 -2.80 -4.52 -18.38
CA THR A 155 -1.96 -3.90 -17.35
C THR A 155 -2.83 -3.17 -16.34
N LEU A 156 -2.66 -3.45 -15.05
CA LEU A 156 -3.24 -2.68 -13.96
C LEU A 156 -2.37 -1.44 -13.70
N VAL A 157 -2.98 -0.26 -13.77
CA VAL A 157 -2.31 1.00 -13.41
C VAL A 157 -2.66 1.37 -11.98
N VAL A 158 -1.64 1.60 -11.14
CA VAL A 158 -1.80 1.97 -9.73
C VAL A 158 -1.11 3.31 -9.47
N SER A 159 -1.89 4.34 -9.12
CA SER A 159 -1.36 5.66 -8.80
C SER A 159 -1.35 5.88 -7.29
N SER A 160 -0.17 5.83 -6.68
CA SER A 160 0.02 5.98 -5.24
C SER A 160 -0.92 5.08 -4.44
N GLY A 161 -0.95 3.79 -4.75
CA GLY A 161 -1.86 2.82 -4.12
C GLY A 161 -3.30 2.83 -4.65
N HIS A 162 -3.77 3.86 -5.35
CA HIS A 162 -5.10 3.85 -5.97
C HIS A 162 -5.09 3.01 -7.26
N PRO A 163 -5.84 1.90 -7.35
CA PRO A 163 -5.96 1.15 -8.59
C PRO A 163 -6.85 1.92 -9.58
N ILE A 164 -6.23 2.55 -10.57
CA ILE A 164 -6.91 3.32 -11.61
C ILE A 164 -7.79 2.40 -12.46
N GLY A 165 -7.27 1.22 -12.80
CA GLY A 165 -8.01 0.20 -13.53
C GLY A 165 -7.10 -0.65 -14.42
N LEU A 166 -7.74 -1.57 -15.15
CA LEU A 166 -7.11 -2.41 -16.14
C LEU A 166 -7.20 -1.77 -17.51
N PHE A 167 -6.07 -1.69 -18.21
CA PHE A 167 -5.96 -1.14 -19.56
C PHE A 167 -5.48 -2.21 -20.53
N PRO A 168 -5.94 -2.23 -21.79
CA PRO A 168 -5.40 -3.09 -22.82
C PRO A 168 -3.89 -2.86 -23.01
N SER A 169 -3.16 -3.94 -23.25
CA SER A 169 -1.72 -3.99 -23.42
C SER A 169 -1.37 -5.20 -24.32
N ASN A 170 -0.26 -5.89 -24.06
CA ASN A 170 0.12 -7.14 -24.73
C ASN A 170 0.74 -8.11 -23.72
N GLU A 171 0.88 -9.40 -24.07
CA GLU A 171 1.36 -10.42 -23.13
C GLU A 171 2.77 -10.17 -22.57
N MET A 172 3.62 -9.46 -23.31
CA MET A 172 4.99 -9.10 -22.89
C MET A 172 5.05 -7.81 -22.05
N ALA A 173 3.95 -7.06 -21.96
CA ALA A 173 3.88 -5.86 -21.14
C ALA A 173 3.91 -6.18 -19.63
N PRO A 174 4.30 -5.24 -18.77
CA PRO A 174 4.14 -5.39 -17.32
C PRO A 174 2.67 -5.61 -16.96
N ARG A 175 2.40 -6.52 -16.03
CA ARG A 175 1.04 -6.73 -15.49
C ARG A 175 0.59 -5.59 -14.58
N VAL A 176 1.53 -4.89 -13.95
CA VAL A 176 1.27 -3.72 -13.12
C VAL A 176 2.25 -2.63 -13.46
N ILE A 177 1.75 -1.40 -13.62
CA ILE A 177 2.54 -0.17 -13.58
C ILE A 177 2.10 0.59 -12.34
N SER A 178 3.03 0.87 -11.44
CA SER A 178 2.75 1.60 -10.20
C SER A 178 3.64 2.82 -10.06
N THR A 179 3.04 3.92 -9.61
CA THR A 179 3.75 5.11 -9.14
C THR A 179 3.46 5.30 -7.66
N ASN A 180 4.41 5.85 -6.90
CA ASN A 180 4.19 6.24 -5.50
C ASN A 180 4.82 7.62 -5.27
N ALA A 181 4.10 8.49 -4.57
CA ALA A 181 4.53 9.84 -4.19
C ALA A 181 5.12 10.70 -5.32
N GLN A 182 4.59 10.57 -6.54
CA GLN A 182 4.95 11.47 -7.65
C GLN A 182 4.22 12.81 -7.46
N ILE A 183 4.98 13.87 -7.24
CA ILE A 183 4.48 15.20 -6.88
C ILE A 183 5.22 16.24 -7.73
N VAL A 184 4.50 17.24 -8.21
CA VAL A 184 5.10 18.39 -8.91
C VAL A 184 6.13 19.06 -7.99
N GLY A 185 7.33 19.34 -8.50
CA GLY A 185 8.49 19.74 -7.70
C GLY A 185 8.22 20.85 -6.67
N GLU A 186 7.51 21.90 -7.06
CA GLU A 186 7.11 23.02 -6.19
C GLU A 186 6.36 22.56 -4.92
N TRP A 187 5.57 21.50 -5.03
CA TRP A 187 4.73 20.98 -3.95
C TRP A 187 5.40 19.81 -3.20
N ASN A 188 6.57 19.36 -3.63
CA ASN A 188 7.25 18.19 -3.08
C ASN A 188 8.00 18.52 -1.79
N ASN A 189 7.26 18.72 -0.70
CA ASN A 189 7.80 18.90 0.64
C ASN A 189 6.99 18.12 1.70
N PRO A 190 7.57 17.89 2.90
CA PRO A 190 6.94 17.05 3.92
C PRO A 190 5.55 17.52 4.38
N GLU A 191 5.31 18.83 4.47
CA GLU A 191 4.02 19.38 4.93
C GLU A 191 2.92 19.13 3.90
N ASN A 192 3.20 19.43 2.64
CA ASN A 192 2.29 19.18 1.53
C ASN A 192 2.04 17.68 1.34
N PHE A 193 3.08 16.85 1.43
CA PHE A 193 2.93 15.40 1.39
C PHE A 193 2.02 14.89 2.52
N LYS A 194 2.21 15.39 3.74
CA LYS A 194 1.39 15.01 4.89
C LYS A 194 -0.09 15.30 4.64
N LYS A 195 -0.43 16.47 4.07
CA LYS A 195 -1.80 16.82 3.68
C LYS A 195 -2.34 15.91 2.57
N MET A 196 -1.58 15.73 1.48
CA MET A 196 -1.97 14.89 0.35
C MET A 196 -2.26 13.45 0.76
N ALA A 197 -1.43 12.87 1.63
CA ALA A 197 -1.66 11.52 2.14
C ALA A 197 -2.85 11.44 3.11
N ALA A 198 -3.20 12.52 3.82
CA ALA A 198 -4.39 12.55 4.69
C ALA A 198 -5.67 12.66 3.86
N MET A 199 -5.58 13.38 2.75
CA MET A 199 -6.66 13.54 1.77
C MET A 199 -6.85 12.33 0.86
N GLY A 200 -6.02 11.29 0.96
CA GLY A 200 -6.18 10.08 0.15
C GLY A 200 -5.69 10.22 -1.31
N VAL A 201 -4.77 11.15 -1.59
CA VAL A 201 -4.29 11.45 -2.96
C VAL A 201 -2.81 11.13 -3.19
N SER A 202 -2.06 10.74 -2.16
CA SER A 202 -0.66 10.34 -2.30
C SER A 202 -0.27 9.27 -1.27
N ASN A 203 0.68 8.41 -1.63
CA ASN A 203 1.17 7.30 -0.84
C ASN A 203 2.69 7.28 -0.86
N TYR A 204 3.32 7.19 0.31
CA TYR A 204 4.77 6.97 0.36
C TYR A 204 5.04 5.48 0.30
N GLY A 205 5.43 4.98 -0.87
CA GLY A 205 5.74 3.56 -1.07
C GLY A 205 7.15 3.15 -0.67
N GLN A 206 7.96 4.11 -0.22
CA GLN A 206 9.42 3.98 -0.17
C GLN A 206 9.98 3.26 -1.42
N MET A 207 10.87 2.28 -1.28
CA MET A 207 11.40 1.51 -2.41
C MET A 207 10.59 0.23 -2.62
N THR A 208 10.55 -0.64 -1.62
CA THR A 208 9.98 -2.00 -1.78
C THR A 208 8.62 -2.18 -1.11
N ALA A 209 8.13 -1.18 -0.34
CA ALA A 209 6.82 -1.26 0.31
C ALA A 209 5.69 -1.10 -0.71
N GLY A 210 5.67 0.02 -1.44
CA GLY A 210 4.73 0.28 -2.52
C GLY A 210 5.10 -0.39 -3.85
N GLY A 211 6.33 -0.92 -3.96
CA GLY A 211 6.76 -1.79 -5.06
C GLY A 211 6.41 -3.27 -4.87
N TRP A 212 5.85 -3.63 -3.71
CA TRP A 212 5.42 -4.99 -3.37
C TRP A 212 6.53 -6.04 -3.57
N MET A 213 7.69 -5.81 -2.95
CA MET A 213 8.83 -6.73 -3.05
C MET A 213 9.77 -6.64 -1.84
N TYR A 214 9.25 -6.30 -0.65
CA TYR A 214 10.05 -6.29 0.56
C TYR A 214 10.17 -7.71 1.12
N ILE A 215 11.38 -8.10 1.53
CA ILE A 215 11.72 -9.48 1.93
C ILE A 215 12.34 -9.55 3.32
N GLY A 216 12.04 -8.57 4.17
CA GLY A 216 12.60 -8.47 5.52
C GLY A 216 14.02 -7.88 5.56
N PRO A 217 14.70 -8.00 6.71
CA PRO A 217 15.95 -7.30 7.00
C PRO A 217 17.19 -7.88 6.29
N GLN A 218 17.06 -9.02 5.61
CA GLN A 218 18.20 -9.65 4.92
C GLN A 218 18.90 -8.71 3.92
N GLY A 219 18.15 -7.80 3.28
CA GLY A 219 18.70 -6.82 2.36
C GLY A 219 19.66 -5.83 3.03
N ILE A 220 19.30 -5.31 4.22
CA ILE A 220 20.17 -4.38 4.96
C ILE A 220 21.37 -5.10 5.60
N VAL A 221 21.21 -6.36 6.01
CA VAL A 221 22.32 -7.19 6.50
C VAL A 221 23.35 -7.40 5.39
N HIS A 222 22.90 -7.82 4.19
CA HIS A 222 23.78 -8.02 3.04
C HIS A 222 24.45 -6.72 2.57
N GLY A 223 23.70 -5.60 2.53
CA GLY A 223 24.24 -4.29 2.17
C GLY A 223 25.30 -3.80 3.15
N THR A 224 25.07 -3.94 4.46
CA THR A 224 26.05 -3.61 5.50
C THR A 224 27.30 -4.48 5.38
N TYR A 225 27.13 -5.79 5.18
CA TYR A 225 28.24 -6.72 4.97
C TYR A 225 29.14 -6.28 3.81
N ILE A 226 28.57 -5.99 2.64
CA ILE A 226 29.32 -5.50 1.47
C ILE A 226 30.00 -4.16 1.77
N THR A 227 29.31 -3.26 2.49
CA THR A 227 29.87 -1.94 2.85
C THR A 227 31.12 -2.08 3.71
N LEU A 228 31.07 -2.93 4.75
CA LEU A 228 32.19 -3.17 5.64
C LEU A 228 33.38 -3.81 4.90
N LEU A 229 33.14 -4.80 4.04
CA LEU A 229 34.20 -5.40 3.23
C LEU A 229 34.89 -4.38 2.31
N ASN A 230 34.10 -3.52 1.64
CA ASN A 230 34.66 -2.50 0.77
C ASN A 230 35.36 -1.38 1.55
N ALA A 231 34.89 -1.03 2.75
CA ALA A 231 35.60 -0.12 3.64
C ALA A 231 36.96 -0.69 4.06
N GLY A 232 37.03 -1.97 4.42
CA GLY A 232 38.29 -2.66 4.71
C GLY A 232 39.26 -2.64 3.54
N ARG A 233 38.78 -2.95 2.32
CA ARG A 233 39.59 -2.88 1.10
C ARG A 233 40.11 -1.48 0.83
N LYS A 234 39.22 -0.49 0.85
CA LYS A 234 39.54 0.89 0.44
C LYS A 234 40.38 1.65 1.46
N TYR A 235 40.09 1.48 2.75
CA TYR A 235 40.68 2.33 3.79
C TYR A 235 41.73 1.61 4.64
N LEU A 236 41.70 0.27 4.71
CA LEU A 236 42.69 -0.53 5.44
C LEU A 236 43.63 -1.31 4.52
N GLY A 237 43.43 -1.24 3.20
CA GLY A 237 44.25 -1.95 2.22
C GLY A 237 44.12 -3.48 2.29
N ILE A 238 43.03 -3.99 2.87
CA ILE A 238 42.80 -5.44 2.99
C ILE A 238 42.57 -6.02 1.58
N PRO A 239 43.32 -7.06 1.16
CA PRO A 239 43.14 -7.69 -0.14
C PRO A 239 41.74 -8.30 -0.35
N GLU A 240 41.30 -8.44 -1.61
CA GLU A 240 39.96 -8.95 -1.93
C GLU A 240 39.71 -10.38 -1.45
N ASP A 241 40.76 -11.19 -1.33
CA ASP A 241 40.75 -12.59 -0.89
C ASP A 241 40.87 -12.76 0.63
N LYS A 242 40.88 -11.66 1.41
CA LYS A 242 40.98 -11.66 2.87
C LYS A 242 39.70 -11.13 3.53
N ASP A 243 39.55 -11.45 4.82
CA ASP A 243 38.44 -11.02 5.66
C ASP A 243 38.82 -9.85 6.60
N LEU A 244 37.87 -9.42 7.43
CA LEU A 244 38.05 -8.35 8.42
C LEU A 244 38.47 -8.89 9.80
N LYS A 245 39.01 -10.11 9.89
CA LYS A 245 39.32 -10.73 11.18
C LYS A 245 40.33 -9.89 11.97
N GLY A 246 39.96 -9.56 13.21
CA GLY A 246 40.79 -8.75 14.11
C GLY A 246 40.61 -7.23 13.95
N ILE A 247 39.72 -6.79 13.06
CA ILE A 247 39.35 -5.38 12.88
C ILE A 247 38.05 -5.10 13.66
N PHE A 248 38.03 -4.04 14.48
CA PHE A 248 36.91 -3.62 15.32
C PHE A 248 36.64 -2.13 15.21
#